data_AF-A0A7D5NE04-F1
#
_entry.id   AF-A0A7D5NE04-F1
#
_cell.length_a   1.000
_cell.length_b   1.000
_cell.length_c   1.000
_cell.angle_alpha   90.00
_cell.angle_beta   90.00
_cell.angle_gamma   90.00
#
_symmetry.space_group_name_H-M   'P 1'
#
loop_
_entity.id
_entity.type
_entity.pdbx_description
1 polymer ?
#
loop_
_entity_poly.entity_id
_entity_poly.type
_entity_poly.pdbx_seq_one_letter_code
_entity_poly.pdbx_strand_id
1 'polypeptide(L)'
;MLAHDCARACSGSCGHGFPITCSCIPAKVRVRLLRALARRELLEREDVQAMGAWEHGGGFSLDARVRVEADDRRGLEPLLRYCTRPAFALERLREIAHGHRVYESVRPGLGGASA
;
A
#
# COMPACT_ATOMS: atom_id res chain seq x y z
N MET A 1 -23.38 8.19 4.70
CA MET A 1 -23.09 8.51 6.11
C MET A 1 -21.62 8.21 6.48
N LEU A 2 -20.63 8.69 5.70
CA LEU A 2 -19.19 8.39 5.92
C LEU A 2 -18.23 9.54 5.54
N ALA A 3 -18.76 10.73 5.22
CA ALA A 3 -17.96 11.90 4.85
C ALA A 3 -17.79 12.90 6.02
N HIS A 4 -18.60 12.79 7.07
CA HIS A 4 -18.70 13.80 8.13
C HIS A 4 -17.70 13.59 9.28
N ASP A 5 -17.21 12.37 9.51
CA ASP A 5 -16.26 12.08 10.61
C ASP A 5 -14.81 12.47 10.30
N CYS A 6 -14.47 12.71 9.03
CA CYS A 6 -13.09 13.03 8.68
C CYS A 6 -12.66 14.44 9.13
N ALA A 7 -13.60 15.38 9.29
CA ALA A 7 -13.30 16.74 9.71
C ALA A 7 -12.94 16.83 11.21
N ARG A 8 -13.47 15.92 12.06
CA ARG A 8 -13.14 15.86 13.49
C ARG A 8 -11.79 15.21 13.79
N ALA A 9 -11.28 14.33 12.91
CA ALA A 9 -9.99 13.68 13.10
C ALA A 9 -8.78 14.53 12.64
N CYS A 10 -9.01 15.59 11.87
CA CYS A 10 -7.96 16.46 11.33
C CYS A 10 -7.89 17.86 11.98
N SER A 11 -8.62 18.11 13.06
CA SER A 11 -8.73 19.44 13.68
C SER A 11 -7.52 19.84 14.54
N GLY A 12 -6.28 19.64 14.06
CA GLY A 12 -5.13 20.16 14.80
C GLY A 12 -3.71 20.00 14.25
N SER A 13 -3.41 19.08 13.32
CA SER A 13 -1.99 18.81 12.98
C SER A 13 -1.54 19.21 11.57
N CYS A 14 -2.45 19.59 10.67
CA CYS A 14 -2.07 20.06 9.32
C CYS A 14 -1.99 21.59 9.29
N GLY A 15 -1.13 22.16 10.13
CA GLY A 15 -0.69 23.56 10.00
C GLY A 15 0.13 23.74 8.71
N HIS A 16 0.20 24.97 8.21
CA HIS A 16 0.93 25.31 6.99
C HIS A 16 2.41 24.92 7.12
N GLY A 17 2.81 23.93 6.32
CA GLY A 17 4.11 23.26 6.38
C GLY A 17 3.92 21.77 6.11
N PHE A 18 3.97 21.39 4.84
CA PHE A 18 3.62 20.08 4.30
C PHE A 18 4.15 18.91 5.15
N PRO A 19 3.32 18.22 5.96
CA PRO A 19 3.78 17.01 6.62
C PRO A 19 3.96 15.95 5.53
N ILE A 20 5.18 15.42 5.44
CA ILE A 20 5.59 14.27 4.60
C ILE A 20 4.78 12.99 4.85
N THR A 21 3.86 13.00 5.83
CA THR A 21 3.02 11.89 6.25
C THR A 21 1.61 12.37 6.63
N CYS A 22 0.67 12.51 5.67
CA CYS A 22 -0.74 12.56 6.08
C CYS A 22 -1.20 11.14 6.45
N SER A 23 -1.20 10.83 7.75
CA SER A 23 -1.74 9.57 8.29
C SER A 23 -3.21 9.34 7.89
N CYS A 24 -3.90 10.42 7.52
CA CYS A 24 -5.27 10.41 7.02
C CYS A 24 -5.46 9.70 5.67
N ILE A 25 -4.45 9.73 4.80
CA ILE A 25 -4.57 9.21 3.42
C ILE A 25 -4.55 7.68 3.41
N PRO A 26 -3.57 7.00 4.06
CA PRO A 26 -3.57 5.53 4.13
C PRO A 26 -4.87 4.95 4.69
N ALA A 27 -5.43 5.55 5.75
CA ALA A 27 -6.70 5.10 6.33
C ALA A 27 -7.86 5.19 5.33
N LYS A 28 -7.96 6.29 4.56
CA LYS A 28 -8.98 6.46 3.51
C LYS A 28 -8.80 5.49 2.36
N VAL A 29 -7.56 5.28 1.92
CA VAL A 29 -7.21 4.35 0.85
C VAL A 29 -7.61 2.93 1.25
N ARG A 30 -7.25 2.50 2.47
CA ARG A 30 -7.61 1.19 3.03
C ARG A 30 -9.12 0.94 2.97
N VAL A 31 -9.92 1.85 3.54
CA VAL A 31 -11.39 1.68 3.58
C VAL A 31 -11.99 1.61 2.17
N ARG A 32 -11.51 2.45 1.24
CA ARG A 32 -12.01 2.46 -0.14
C ARG A 32 -11.62 1.21 -0.90
N LEU A 33 -10.38 0.75 -0.76
CA LEU A 33 -9.87 -0.43 -1.44
C LEU A 33 -10.59 -1.69 -0.94
N LEU A 34 -10.64 -1.91 0.37
CA LEU A 34 -11.31 -3.10 0.94
C LEU A 34 -12.79 -3.16 0.55
N ARG A 35 -13.48 -2.01 0.55
CA ARG A 35 -14.86 -1.93 0.05
C ARG A 35 -14.96 -2.29 -1.44
N ALA A 36 -14.02 -1.82 -2.26
CA ALA A 36 -14.01 -2.13 -3.68
C ALA A 36 -13.75 -3.61 -3.94
N LEU A 37 -12.89 -4.25 -3.15
CA LEU A 37 -12.59 -5.68 -3.26
C LEU A 37 -13.77 -6.55 -2.81
N ALA A 38 -14.43 -6.21 -1.69
CA ALA A 38 -15.68 -6.89 -1.29
C ALA A 38 -16.78 -6.78 -2.36
N ARG A 39 -16.94 -5.60 -2.99
CA ARG A 39 -17.92 -5.40 -4.07
C ARG A 39 -17.62 -6.22 -5.32
N ARG A 40 -16.37 -6.64 -5.50
CA ARG A 40 -15.94 -7.50 -6.63
C ARG A 40 -15.87 -8.96 -6.24
N GLU A 41 -16.30 -9.32 -5.02
CA GLU A 41 -16.26 -10.69 -4.50
C GLU A 41 -14.85 -11.30 -4.50
N LEU A 42 -13.82 -10.44 -4.43
CA LEU A 42 -12.41 -10.86 -4.39
C LEU A 42 -11.91 -11.12 -2.97
N LEU A 43 -12.70 -10.72 -1.97
CA LEU A 43 -12.40 -10.83 -0.54
C LEU A 43 -13.70 -11.06 0.21
N GLU A 44 -13.68 -12.01 1.13
CA GLU A 44 -14.81 -12.27 2.00
C GLU A 44 -15.04 -11.11 2.96
N ARG A 45 -16.28 -10.98 3.43
CA ARG A 45 -16.64 -9.91 4.37
C ARG A 45 -15.81 -9.98 5.66
N GLU A 46 -15.51 -11.19 6.12
CA GLU A 46 -14.70 -11.43 7.32
C GLU A 46 -13.28 -10.93 7.13
N ASP A 47 -12.64 -11.26 6.00
CA ASP A 47 -11.30 -10.78 5.66
C ASP A 47 -11.26 -9.25 5.57
N VAL A 48 -12.30 -8.62 5.02
CA VAL A 48 -12.40 -7.16 4.96
C VAL A 48 -12.46 -6.53 6.34
N GLN A 49 -13.18 -7.13 7.30
CA GLN A 49 -13.21 -6.62 8.68
C GLN A 49 -11.85 -6.82 9.35
N ALA A 50 -11.26 -8.01 9.22
CA ALA A 50 -9.96 -8.33 9.80
C ALA A 50 -8.87 -7.38 9.28
N MET A 51 -8.77 -7.18 7.96
CA MET A 51 -7.81 -6.27 7.33
C MET A 51 -8.09 -4.79 7.67
N GLY A 52 -9.35 -4.45 7.93
CA GLY A 52 -9.76 -3.11 8.39
C GLY A 52 -9.28 -2.80 9.80
N ALA A 53 -9.20 -3.81 10.66
CA ALA A 53 -8.81 -3.70 12.06
C ALA A 53 -7.29 -3.69 12.29
N TRP A 54 -6.47 -3.96 11.26
CA TRP A 54 -5.02 -4.00 11.40
C TRP A 54 -4.45 -2.68 11.91
N GLU A 55 -3.57 -2.77 12.90
CA GLU A 55 -2.82 -1.63 13.42
C GLU A 55 -1.71 -1.20 12.44
N HIS A 56 -1.03 -0.08 12.74
CA HIS A 56 0.09 0.45 11.94
C HIS A 56 -0.22 0.73 10.45
N GLY A 57 -1.45 1.10 10.13
CA GLY A 57 -1.85 1.47 8.76
C GLY A 57 -2.19 0.28 7.86
N GLY A 58 -2.20 -0.95 8.38
CA GLY A 58 -2.74 -2.12 7.69
C GLY A 58 -2.09 -2.44 6.34
N GLY A 59 -0.78 -2.22 6.22
CA GLY A 59 -0.01 -2.48 4.99
C GLY A 59 0.01 -1.32 3.99
N PHE A 60 -0.58 -0.17 4.31
CA PHE A 60 -0.54 1.02 3.47
C PHE A 60 0.48 2.03 4.02
N SER A 61 1.69 1.99 3.50
CA SER A 61 2.71 3.03 3.75
C SER A 61 2.69 4.05 2.62
N LEU A 62 2.37 5.31 2.94
CA LEU A 62 2.44 6.40 1.98
C LEU A 62 3.65 7.27 2.29
N ASP A 63 4.64 7.24 1.39
CA ASP A 63 5.70 8.25 1.34
C ASP A 63 5.26 9.38 0.42
N ALA A 64 5.27 10.62 0.92
CA ALA A 64 4.83 11.78 0.16
C ALA A 64 5.98 12.59 -0.46
N ARG A 65 7.22 12.06 -0.43
CA ARG A 65 8.40 12.71 -1.03
C ARG A 65 8.43 12.53 -2.55
N VAL A 66 7.89 11.42 -3.04
CA VAL A 66 7.69 11.18 -4.48
C VAL A 66 6.32 11.68 -4.88
N ARG A 67 6.28 12.68 -5.76
CA ARG A 67 5.05 13.24 -6.33
C ARG A 67 5.14 13.18 -7.84
N VAL A 68 4.02 12.82 -8.46
CA VAL A 68 3.87 12.81 -9.92
C VAL A 68 2.60 13.59 -10.21
N GLU A 69 2.76 14.74 -10.88
CA GLU A 69 1.62 15.53 -11.33
C GLU A 69 0.92 14.84 -12.50
N ALA A 70 -0.37 15.12 -12.68
CA ALA A 70 -1.20 14.42 -13.67
C ALA A 70 -0.74 14.67 -15.13
N ASP A 71 -0.08 15.78 -15.37
CA ASP A 71 0.49 16.20 -16.65
C ASP A 71 1.99 15.86 -16.80
N ASP A 72 2.65 15.37 -15.74
CA ASP A 72 4.05 14.95 -15.80
C ASP A 72 4.19 13.58 -16.48
N ARG A 73 4.28 13.61 -17.81
CA ARG A 73 4.51 12.42 -18.64
C ARG A 73 5.78 11.66 -18.26
N ARG A 74 6.82 12.35 -17.83
CA ARG A 74 8.11 11.72 -17.45
C ARG A 74 8.01 11.01 -16.11
N GLY A 75 7.28 11.57 -15.14
CA GLY A 75 7.02 10.92 -13.85
C GLY A 75 6.00 9.78 -13.94
N LEU A 76 5.02 9.88 -14.84
CA LEU A 76 4.00 8.84 -15.03
C LEU A 76 4.53 7.56 -15.68
N GLU A 77 5.49 7.66 -16.59
CA GLU A 77 6.06 6.49 -17.28
C GLU A 77 6.66 5.46 -16.31
N PRO A 78 7.57 5.83 -15.37
CA PRO A 78 8.06 4.92 -14.33
C PRO A 78 6.95 4.33 -13.45
N LEU A 79 5.93 5.13 -13.10
CA LEU A 79 4.80 4.66 -12.30
C LEU A 79 4.00 3.57 -13.02
N LEU A 80 3.71 3.76 -14.30
CA LEU A 80 3.04 2.76 -15.12
C LEU A 80 3.87 1.49 -15.25
N ARG A 81 5.18 1.62 -15.51
CA ARG A 81 6.10 0.47 -15.54
C ARG A 81 6.08 -0.29 -14.21
N TYR A 82 6.05 0.43 -13.09
CA TYR A 82 5.91 -0.17 -11.76
C TYR A 82 4.59 -0.93 -11.61
N CYS A 83 3.45 -0.33 -11.99
CA CYS A 83 2.14 -0.98 -11.92
C CYS A 83 2.04 -2.24 -12.78
N THR A 84 2.79 -2.30 -13.89
CA THR A 84 2.84 -3.49 -14.76
C THR A 84 3.83 -4.56 -14.30
N ARG A 85 4.71 -4.24 -13.33
CA ARG A 85 5.68 -5.20 -12.82
C ARG A 85 4.95 -6.23 -11.92
N PRO A 86 5.13 -7.53 -12.14
CA PRO A 86 4.59 -8.55 -11.25
C PRO A 86 5.03 -8.30 -9.79
N ALA A 87 4.10 -8.43 -8.84
CA ALA A 87 4.38 -8.24 -7.42
C ALA A 87 5.47 -9.19 -6.90
N PHE A 88 5.60 -10.35 -7.54
CA PHE A 88 6.65 -11.33 -7.29
C PHE A 88 7.45 -11.59 -8.57
N ALA A 89 8.76 -11.78 -8.40
CA ALA A 89 9.57 -12.48 -9.40
C ALA A 89 9.02 -13.91 -9.53
N LEU A 90 8.27 -14.18 -10.60
CA LEU A 90 7.56 -15.44 -10.79
C LEU A 90 8.51 -16.63 -10.84
N GLU A 91 9.73 -16.43 -11.36
CA GLU A 91 10.83 -17.39 -11.38
C GLU A 91 11.28 -17.84 -9.97
N ARG A 92 10.95 -17.08 -8.93
CA ARG A 92 11.28 -17.37 -7.52
C ARG A 92 10.09 -17.85 -6.70
N LEU A 93 8.89 -17.88 -7.28
CA LEU A 93 7.69 -18.39 -6.63
C LEU A 93 7.50 -19.87 -7.00
N ARG A 94 7.64 -20.76 -6.02
CA ARG A 94 7.45 -22.20 -6.20
C ARG A 94 6.21 -22.67 -5.47
N GLU A 95 5.44 -23.56 -6.09
CA GLU A 95 4.38 -24.28 -5.42
C GLU A 95 4.95 -25.52 -4.73
N ILE A 96 4.54 -25.74 -3.49
CA ILE A 96 4.82 -26.95 -2.71
C ILE A 96 3.48 -27.66 -2.43
N ALA A 97 3.53 -28.80 -1.72
CA ALA A 97 2.34 -29.62 -1.48
C ALA A 97 1.16 -28.84 -0.87
N HIS A 98 -0.06 -29.30 -1.15
CA HIS A 98 -1.32 -28.79 -0.59
C HIS A 98 -1.60 -27.31 -0.86
N GLY A 99 -1.19 -26.78 -2.03
CA GLY A 99 -1.46 -25.40 -2.42
C GLY A 99 -0.65 -24.35 -1.66
N HIS A 100 0.32 -24.77 -0.85
CA HIS A 100 1.27 -23.87 -0.23
C HIS A 100 2.28 -23.38 -1.28
N ARG A 101 2.70 -22.12 -1.17
CA ARG A 101 3.69 -21.52 -2.09
C ARG A 101 4.86 -20.95 -1.30
N VAL A 102 6.08 -21.21 -1.77
CA VAL A 102 7.33 -20.72 -1.21
C VAL A 102 7.90 -19.68 -2.15
N TYR A 103 8.22 -18.50 -1.62
CA TYR A 103 8.98 -17.49 -2.33
C TYR A 103 10.45 -17.57 -1.91
N GLU A 104 11.33 -17.85 -2.87
CA GLU A 104 12.77 -17.86 -2.61
C GLU A 104 13.26 -16.43 -2.38
N SER A 105 13.61 -16.11 -1.14
CA SER A 105 14.22 -14.81 -0.82
C SER A 105 15.72 -14.85 -1.10
N VAL A 106 16.17 -14.06 -2.07
CA VAL A 106 17.57 -13.65 -2.19
C VAL A 106 17.77 -12.64 -1.08
N ARG A 107 18.19 -13.11 0.10
CA ARG A 107 18.67 -12.23 1.15
C ARG A 107 19.78 -11.38 0.52
N PRO A 108 19.71 -10.04 0.51
CA PRO A 108 20.88 -9.25 0.17
C PRO A 108 21.98 -9.72 1.12
N GLY A 109 23.11 -10.18 0.57
CA GLY A 109 24.21 -10.66 1.40
C GLY A 109 24.50 -9.62 2.48
N LEU A 110 24.61 -10.07 3.73
CA LEU A 110 25.12 -9.26 4.83
C LEU A 110 26.62 -9.04 4.56
N GLY A 111 26.91 -8.21 3.56
CA GLY A 111 28.23 -7.99 2.98
C GLY A 111 28.46 -6.50 2.78
N GLY A 112 28.08 -5.71 3.79
CA GLY A 112 28.58 -4.35 3.93
C GLY A 112 30.00 -4.42 4.45
N ALA A 113 30.97 -4.59 3.55
CA ALA A 113 32.34 -4.23 3.82
C ALA A 113 32.37 -2.71 4.05
N SER A 114 32.75 -2.31 5.26
CA SER A 114 33.22 -0.96 5.54
C SER A 114 34.57 -0.77 4.85
N ALA A 115 34.65 0.23 3.98
CA ALA A 115 35.88 0.88 3.55
C ALA A 115 35.62 2.39 3.50
#